data_AF-A0A164QTG9-F1
#
_entry.id   AF-A0A164QTG9-F1
#
_cell.length_a   1.000
_cell.length_b   1.000
_cell.length_c   1.000
_cell.angle_alpha   90.00
_cell.angle_beta   90.00
_cell.angle_gamma   90.00
#
_symmetry.space_group_name_H-M   'P 1'
#
loop_
_entity.id
_entity.type
_entity.pdbx_description
1 polymer ?
#
loop_
_entity_poly.entity_id
_entity_poly.type
_entity_poly.pdbx_seq_one_letter_code
_entity_poly.pdbx_strand_id
1 'polypeptide(L)'
;MGWKQKFQKNKDPIPQEKSNCLETLLIKELGALDGLPGLKDLPEKLRDLVFHCHETEERSWAELRLAGNLTEDEVAAIVGNYSKESPSSVSNKLLEFDGDLVVEFVVRRWCESVTKNPADQANMASLFTRNVFMAHLAFHMGLLENPHLCFKPKDAVAVWIWKRTPESRAQPPPKVIANLFEALMGAMRLRHGTRAVYDWFEPLLRALHPNATNPHFANATTQEPPYVKSNWKNGKDKEAVSFMRSFAVKNSDSIEHAGASLRKVLNTTSFMSFVGKNTLDAPHSRKLSSGEAFLKLQIFCAFMRSRYYLYFHKDGERIPNYLTNLIKLILSPAVLSAFATELRLHDFFLSEKSRCEPDEWEMCQAMICACGHFEQNNNKRLSSLEPLFEMIVLAANIVVGWKDFIGHYSDIRPVFPSTPFQYGVVPV
;
A
#
# COMPACT_ATOMS: atom_id res chain seq x y z
N MET A 1 -26.83 20.50 43.24
CA MET A 1 -25.79 19.53 43.67
C MET A 1 -25.99 18.26 42.85
N GLY A 2 -25.08 18.01 41.92
CA GLY A 2 -25.24 17.03 40.85
C GLY A 2 -24.73 15.63 41.20
N TRP A 3 -25.51 14.62 40.82
CA TRP A 3 -25.12 13.23 40.81
C TRP A 3 -24.34 12.92 39.53
N LYS A 4 -23.03 12.71 39.64
CA LYS A 4 -22.18 12.11 38.60
C LYS A 4 -22.03 10.62 38.92
N GLN A 5 -22.79 9.76 38.24
CA GLN A 5 -22.46 8.33 38.18
C GLN A 5 -21.26 8.14 37.25
N LYS A 6 -20.13 7.73 37.84
CA LYS A 6 -18.94 7.28 37.12
C LYS A 6 -19.23 5.90 36.53
N PHE A 7 -19.29 5.80 35.20
CA PHE A 7 -19.18 4.52 34.50
C PHE A 7 -17.74 4.00 34.66
N GLN A 8 -17.57 3.01 35.53
CA GLN A 8 -16.37 2.17 35.59
C GLN A 8 -16.41 1.24 34.37
N LYS A 9 -15.59 1.54 33.35
CA LYS A 9 -15.32 0.58 32.27
C LYS A 9 -14.46 -0.53 32.85
N ASN A 10 -15.08 -1.65 33.21
CA ASN A 10 -14.37 -2.93 33.32
C ASN A 10 -13.80 -3.23 31.93
N LYS A 11 -12.50 -2.97 31.76
CA LYS A 11 -11.71 -3.59 30.70
C LYS A 11 -11.25 -4.92 31.28
N ASP A 12 -11.98 -5.98 31.00
CA ASP A 12 -11.41 -7.31 31.18
C ASP A 12 -10.15 -7.39 30.30
N PRO A 13 -9.02 -7.89 30.82
CA PRO A 13 -7.83 -8.07 30.01
C PRO A 13 -8.16 -9.05 28.89
N ILE A 14 -8.07 -8.57 27.65
CA ILE A 14 -8.08 -9.43 26.46
C ILE A 14 -6.97 -10.47 26.70
N PRO A 15 -7.26 -11.78 26.64
CA PRO A 15 -6.24 -12.80 26.81
C PRO A 15 -5.10 -12.54 25.82
N GLN A 16 -3.88 -12.39 26.33
CA GLN A 16 -2.68 -12.43 25.49
C GLN A 16 -2.58 -13.84 24.92
N GLU A 17 -3.20 -14.05 23.75
CA GLU A 17 -2.92 -15.21 22.92
C GLU A 17 -1.41 -15.24 22.64
N LYS A 18 -0.79 -16.39 22.96
CA LYS A 18 0.64 -16.64 22.75
C LYS A 18 1.03 -16.22 21.32
N SER A 19 1.83 -15.16 21.19
CA SER A 19 2.21 -14.52 19.92
C SER A 19 3.18 -15.34 19.05
N ASN A 20 3.14 -16.67 19.10
CA ASN A 20 4.19 -17.55 18.56
C ASN A 20 3.79 -18.39 17.33
N CYS A 21 2.63 -18.18 16.68
CA CYS A 21 2.25 -19.05 15.56
C CYS A 21 2.80 -18.62 14.19
N LEU A 22 2.77 -17.33 13.83
CA LEU A 22 3.08 -16.93 12.44
C LEU A 22 4.57 -17.07 12.10
N GLU A 23 5.50 -16.67 12.96
CA GLU A 23 6.95 -16.78 12.69
C GLU A 23 7.42 -18.24 12.54
N THR A 24 6.97 -19.12 13.44
CA THR A 24 7.32 -20.56 13.36
C THR A 24 6.75 -21.21 12.11
N LEU A 25 5.55 -20.80 11.69
CA LEU A 25 4.94 -21.26 10.44
C LEU A 25 5.63 -20.67 9.22
N LEU A 26 6.06 -19.41 9.27
CA LEU A 26 6.84 -18.77 8.21
C LEU A 26 8.10 -19.56 7.88
N ILE A 27 8.84 -20.01 8.90
CA ILE A 27 10.04 -20.85 8.71
C ILE A 27 9.71 -22.12 7.93
N LYS A 28 8.63 -22.82 8.33
CA LYS A 28 8.21 -24.08 7.71
C LYS A 28 7.75 -23.87 6.27
N GLU A 29 6.94 -22.84 6.02
CA GLU A 29 6.32 -22.61 4.71
C GLU A 29 7.30 -21.97 3.72
N LEU A 30 8.20 -21.08 4.16
CA LEU A 30 9.25 -20.54 3.29
C LEU A 30 10.26 -21.60 2.86
N GLY A 31 10.54 -22.59 3.71
CA GLY A 31 11.38 -23.74 3.34
C GLY A 31 10.75 -24.65 2.26
N ALA A 32 9.45 -24.51 2.00
CA ALA A 32 8.72 -25.25 0.97
C ALA A 32 8.49 -24.43 -0.32
N LEU A 33 8.81 -23.14 -0.34
CA LEU A 33 8.74 -22.31 -1.54
C LEU A 33 10.07 -22.37 -2.30
N ASP A 34 10.02 -22.73 -3.58
CA ASP A 34 11.21 -22.80 -4.44
C ASP A 34 11.79 -21.40 -4.70
N GLY A 35 12.78 -21.04 -3.90
CA GLY A 35 13.71 -19.93 -4.15
C GLY A 35 13.17 -18.52 -3.85
N LEU A 36 14.13 -17.62 -3.70
CA LEU A 36 13.89 -16.18 -3.62
C LEU A 36 13.20 -15.68 -4.89
N PRO A 37 12.13 -14.88 -4.81
CA PRO A 37 11.44 -14.38 -5.98
C PRO A 37 12.38 -13.53 -6.83
N GLY A 38 12.69 -13.99 -8.04
CA GLY A 38 13.22 -13.18 -9.14
C GLY A 38 14.52 -12.43 -8.85
N LEU A 39 15.20 -12.63 -7.72
CA LEU A 39 16.36 -11.82 -7.33
C LEU A 39 17.52 -11.97 -8.33
N LYS A 40 17.67 -13.17 -8.88
CA LYS A 40 18.63 -13.47 -9.95
C LYS A 40 18.24 -12.85 -11.30
N ASP A 41 16.94 -12.59 -11.49
CA ASP A 41 16.37 -12.06 -12.73
C ASP A 41 16.22 -10.53 -12.71
N LEU A 42 16.51 -9.89 -11.57
CA LEU A 42 16.57 -8.44 -11.44
C LEU A 42 17.82 -7.90 -12.16
N PRO A 43 17.68 -6.85 -13.00
CA PRO A 43 18.83 -6.13 -13.53
C PRO A 43 19.74 -5.64 -12.40
N GLU A 44 21.05 -5.68 -12.61
CA GLU A 44 22.06 -5.33 -11.60
C GLU A 44 21.79 -3.97 -10.94
N LYS A 45 21.51 -2.93 -11.75
CA LYS A 45 21.15 -1.59 -11.22
C LYS A 45 19.95 -1.60 -10.28
N LEU A 46 18.94 -2.43 -10.57
CA LEU A 46 17.74 -2.53 -9.73
C LEU A 46 18.04 -3.33 -8.47
N ARG A 47 18.86 -4.38 -8.56
CA ARG A 47 19.34 -5.15 -7.40
C ARG A 47 20.15 -4.27 -6.45
N ASP A 48 21.11 -3.52 -6.99
CA ASP A 48 21.91 -2.55 -6.23
C ASP A 48 21.04 -1.50 -5.53
N LEU A 49 20.02 -1.01 -6.23
CA LEU A 49 19.06 -0.08 -5.66
C LEU A 49 18.25 -0.70 -4.52
N VAL A 50 17.70 -1.91 -4.68
CA VAL A 50 16.92 -2.62 -3.64
C VAL A 50 17.70 -2.72 -2.33
N PHE A 51 18.97 -3.07 -2.43
CA PHE A 51 19.84 -3.35 -1.29
C PHE A 51 20.53 -2.10 -0.71
N HIS A 52 20.34 -0.91 -1.29
CA HIS A 52 20.82 0.35 -0.73
C HIS A 52 19.79 0.96 0.24
N CYS A 53 19.77 0.48 1.48
CA CYS A 53 18.79 0.90 2.47
C CYS A 53 19.02 2.34 2.96
N HIS A 54 17.92 3.07 3.13
CA HIS A 54 17.94 4.39 3.77
C HIS A 54 17.88 4.27 5.31
N GLU A 55 18.22 5.36 6.02
CA GLU A 55 18.28 5.36 7.49
C GLU A 55 16.88 5.26 8.12
N THR A 56 16.70 4.37 9.11
CA THR A 56 15.45 4.25 9.87
C THR A 56 15.64 4.27 11.38
N GLU A 57 16.85 4.02 11.86
CA GLU A 57 17.14 3.92 13.30
C GLU A 57 17.29 5.29 13.97
N GLU A 58 16.38 5.59 14.89
CA GLU A 58 16.36 6.87 15.62
C GLU A 58 17.18 6.84 16.92
N ARG A 59 17.47 5.65 17.47
CA ARG A 59 18.27 5.50 18.70
C ARG A 59 19.66 6.12 18.57
N SER A 60 20.19 6.59 19.69
CA SER A 60 21.57 7.04 19.81
C SER A 60 22.54 5.85 19.81
N TRP A 61 23.81 6.13 19.49
CA TRP A 61 24.88 5.13 19.58
C TRP A 61 25.07 4.57 20.99
N ALA A 62 24.84 5.38 22.02
CA ALA A 62 24.91 4.93 23.42
C ALA A 62 23.82 3.89 23.73
N GLU A 63 22.59 4.14 23.29
CA GLU A 63 21.47 3.21 23.48
C GLU A 63 21.68 1.90 22.72
N LEU A 64 22.17 1.96 21.47
CA LEU A 64 22.46 0.77 20.67
C LEU A 64 23.57 -0.09 21.29
N ARG A 65 24.67 0.54 21.74
CA ARG A 65 25.76 -0.18 22.41
C ARG A 65 25.28 -0.85 23.69
N LEU A 66 24.48 -0.14 24.50
CA LEU A 66 23.92 -0.68 25.74
C LEU A 66 22.98 -1.86 25.44
N ALA A 67 22.11 -1.73 24.44
CA ALA A 67 21.17 -2.78 24.06
C ALA A 67 21.86 -4.05 23.55
N GLY A 68 22.97 -3.92 22.82
CA GLY A 68 23.75 -5.05 22.30
C GLY A 68 24.84 -5.56 23.25
N ASN A 69 25.10 -4.84 24.35
CA ASN A 69 26.31 -4.99 25.17
C ASN A 69 27.59 -5.01 24.32
N LEU A 70 27.75 -3.98 23.47
CA LEU A 70 28.81 -3.89 22.47
C LEU A 70 29.90 -2.89 22.85
N THR A 71 31.14 -3.29 22.61
CA THR A 71 32.32 -2.42 22.59
C THR A 71 32.36 -1.53 21.35
N GLU A 72 33.22 -0.51 21.35
CA GLU A 72 33.41 0.37 20.18
C GLU A 72 34.00 -0.37 18.99
N ASP A 73 34.94 -1.29 19.23
CA ASP A 73 35.56 -2.10 18.18
C ASP A 73 34.55 -3.05 17.52
N GLU A 74 33.65 -3.66 18.31
CA GLU A 74 32.57 -4.50 17.76
C GLU A 74 31.60 -3.69 16.91
N VAL A 75 31.23 -2.48 17.34
CA VAL A 75 30.41 -1.58 16.52
C VAL A 75 31.10 -1.24 15.21
N ALA A 76 32.39 -0.89 15.24
CA ALA A 76 33.16 -0.58 14.05
C ALA A 76 33.23 -1.78 13.09
N ALA A 77 33.44 -2.99 13.61
CA ALA A 77 33.45 -4.22 12.81
C ALA A 77 32.08 -4.52 12.18
N ILE A 78 30.97 -4.31 12.90
CA ILE A 78 29.62 -4.48 12.37
C ILE A 78 29.37 -3.46 11.25
N VAL A 79 29.66 -2.18 11.48
CA VAL A 79 29.47 -1.12 10.49
C VAL A 79 30.31 -1.40 9.23
N GLY A 80 31.57 -1.81 9.37
CA GLY A 80 32.42 -2.16 8.23
C GLY A 80 31.89 -3.32 7.37
N ASN A 81 31.13 -4.25 7.97
CA ASN A 81 30.56 -5.39 7.27
C ASN A 81 29.26 -5.07 6.51
N TYR A 82 28.43 -4.16 7.02
CA TYR A 82 27.08 -3.90 6.50
C TYR A 82 26.88 -2.49 5.90
N SER A 83 27.77 -1.53 6.16
CA SER A 83 27.71 -0.16 5.63
C SER A 83 28.76 0.08 4.55
N LYS A 84 28.83 -0.83 3.58
CA LYS A 84 29.70 -0.70 2.41
C LYS A 84 29.20 0.41 1.49
N GLU A 85 30.07 0.98 0.69
CA GLU A 85 29.64 1.90 -0.37
C GLU A 85 28.72 1.17 -1.36
N SER A 86 27.48 1.63 -1.50
CA SER A 86 26.58 1.13 -2.53
C SER A 86 26.99 1.67 -3.90
N PRO A 87 26.97 0.86 -4.96
CA PRO A 87 27.13 1.36 -6.34
C PRO A 87 25.95 2.24 -6.79
N SER A 88 24.83 2.23 -6.07
CA SER A 88 23.71 3.14 -6.32
C SER A 88 23.93 4.48 -5.60
N SER A 89 23.79 5.59 -6.34
CA SER A 89 23.86 6.95 -5.77
C SER A 89 22.62 7.37 -4.97
N VAL A 90 21.58 6.54 -4.93
CA VAL A 90 20.29 6.81 -4.28
C VAL A 90 19.82 5.60 -3.49
N SER A 91 19.10 5.83 -2.40
CA SER A 91 18.56 4.76 -1.57
C SER A 91 17.30 4.11 -2.15
N ASN A 92 16.91 2.97 -1.59
CA ASN A 92 15.72 2.20 -1.94
C ASN A 92 14.38 2.86 -1.52
N LYS A 93 14.40 4.08 -0.97
CA LYS A 93 13.24 4.77 -0.38
C LYS A 93 12.00 4.80 -1.29
N LEU A 94 12.18 5.03 -2.59
CA LEU A 94 11.06 5.05 -3.55
C LEU A 94 10.57 3.64 -3.92
N LEU A 95 11.47 2.66 -4.00
CA LEU A 95 11.09 1.26 -4.21
C LEU A 95 10.32 0.71 -3.02
N GLU A 96 10.73 1.07 -1.80
CA GLU A 96 10.01 0.74 -0.57
C GLU A 96 8.59 1.26 -0.61
N PHE A 97 8.40 2.54 -0.95
CA PHE A 97 7.06 3.12 -1.03
C PHE A 97 6.18 2.43 -2.10
N ASP A 98 6.75 2.12 -3.26
CA ASP A 98 6.08 1.32 -4.29
C ASP A 98 5.72 -0.09 -3.79
N GLY A 99 6.67 -0.69 -3.07
CA GLY A 99 6.56 -1.96 -2.37
C GLY A 99 5.40 -2.04 -1.39
N ASP A 100 5.31 -1.07 -0.48
CA ASP A 100 4.25 -0.94 0.50
C ASP A 100 2.87 -0.89 -0.18
N LEU A 101 2.73 -0.04 -1.22
CA LEU A 101 1.49 0.06 -1.98
C LEU A 101 1.11 -1.24 -2.69
N VAL A 102 2.06 -1.95 -3.29
CA VAL A 102 1.78 -3.21 -4.00
C VAL A 102 1.47 -4.34 -3.03
N VAL A 103 2.17 -4.42 -1.90
CA VAL A 103 1.92 -5.40 -0.84
C VAL A 103 0.53 -5.18 -0.24
N GLU A 104 0.20 -3.93 0.11
CA GLU A 104 -1.13 -3.57 0.63
C GLU A 104 -2.23 -4.00 -0.35
N PHE A 105 -2.05 -3.69 -1.63
CA PHE A 105 -3.00 -4.07 -2.68
C PHE A 105 -3.17 -5.59 -2.82
N VAL A 106 -2.06 -6.33 -3.00
CA VAL A 106 -2.07 -7.78 -3.20
C VAL A 106 -2.73 -8.50 -2.02
N VAL A 107 -2.36 -8.12 -0.79
CA VAL A 107 -2.92 -8.72 0.44
C VAL A 107 -4.41 -8.46 0.53
N ARG A 108 -4.86 -7.19 0.40
CA ARG A 108 -6.29 -6.86 0.54
C ARG A 108 -7.14 -7.51 -0.54
N ARG A 109 -6.59 -7.63 -1.75
CA ARG A 109 -7.24 -8.32 -2.88
C ARG A 109 -7.38 -9.81 -2.64
N TRP A 110 -6.34 -10.45 -2.11
CA TRP A 110 -6.40 -11.85 -1.73
C TRP A 110 -7.36 -12.08 -0.56
N CYS A 111 -7.29 -11.26 0.50
CA CYS A 111 -8.20 -11.32 1.64
C CYS A 111 -9.67 -11.23 1.20
N GLU A 112 -10.00 -10.34 0.26
CA GLU A 112 -11.37 -10.22 -0.28
C GLU A 112 -11.96 -11.56 -0.74
N SER A 113 -11.12 -12.42 -1.32
CA SER A 113 -11.52 -13.71 -1.92
C SER A 113 -11.69 -14.83 -0.92
N VAL A 114 -11.10 -14.72 0.28
CA VAL A 114 -11.07 -15.79 1.29
C VAL A 114 -11.84 -15.46 2.56
N THR A 115 -12.04 -14.17 2.86
CA THR A 115 -12.75 -13.75 4.07
C THR A 115 -14.26 -13.67 3.86
N LYS A 116 -15.00 -13.72 4.97
CA LYS A 116 -16.47 -13.77 4.95
C LYS A 116 -17.12 -12.40 4.93
N ASN A 117 -16.48 -11.41 5.57
CA ASN A 117 -17.04 -10.08 5.79
C ASN A 117 -15.91 -9.02 5.84
N PRO A 118 -16.24 -7.71 5.80
CA PRO A 118 -15.25 -6.64 5.82
C PRO A 118 -14.37 -6.58 7.08
N ALA A 119 -14.90 -6.95 8.26
CA ALA A 119 -14.12 -6.93 9.50
C ALA A 119 -13.04 -8.02 9.52
N ASP A 120 -13.38 -9.22 9.07
CA ASP A 120 -12.43 -10.33 8.87
C ASP A 120 -11.36 -9.95 7.83
N GLN A 121 -11.78 -9.34 6.71
CA GLN A 121 -10.86 -8.81 5.70
C GLN A 121 -9.88 -7.80 6.28
N ALA A 122 -10.36 -6.81 7.04
CA ALA A 122 -9.54 -5.75 7.62
C ALA A 122 -8.53 -6.31 8.64
N ASN A 123 -8.98 -7.21 9.52
CA ASN A 123 -8.11 -7.86 10.50
C ASN A 123 -7.00 -8.68 9.81
N MET A 124 -7.37 -9.53 8.86
CA MET A 124 -6.44 -10.39 8.15
C MET A 124 -5.44 -9.59 7.30
N ALA A 125 -5.91 -8.57 6.58
CA ALA A 125 -5.03 -7.69 5.83
C ALA A 125 -4.05 -6.97 6.76
N SER A 126 -4.52 -6.44 7.90
CA SER A 126 -3.65 -5.79 8.90
C SER A 126 -2.58 -6.73 9.45
N LEU A 127 -2.84 -8.03 9.57
CA LEU A 127 -1.83 -8.99 10.01
C LEU A 127 -0.72 -9.18 8.97
N PHE A 128 -1.10 -9.38 7.70
CA PHE A 128 -0.17 -9.66 6.61
C PHE A 128 0.58 -8.43 6.08
N THR A 129 0.15 -7.21 6.39
CA THR A 129 0.87 -5.98 6.02
C THR A 129 1.64 -5.35 7.19
N ARG A 130 1.83 -6.05 8.32
CA ARG A 130 2.65 -5.53 9.43
C ARG A 130 4.13 -5.56 9.09
N ASN A 131 4.85 -4.50 9.46
CA ASN A 131 6.31 -4.44 9.32
C ASN A 131 7.01 -5.62 10.01
N VAL A 132 6.50 -6.07 11.18
CA VAL A 132 7.04 -7.25 11.86
C VAL A 132 6.97 -8.49 10.96
N PHE A 133 5.80 -8.76 10.38
CA PHE A 133 5.60 -9.89 9.47
C PHE A 133 6.54 -9.81 8.25
N MET A 134 6.59 -8.65 7.59
CA MET A 134 7.44 -8.43 6.41
C MET A 134 8.94 -8.53 6.74
N ALA A 135 9.36 -8.10 7.93
CA ALA A 135 10.74 -8.23 8.35
C ALA A 135 11.14 -9.70 8.58
N HIS A 136 10.28 -10.51 9.19
CA HIS A 136 10.52 -11.96 9.30
C HIS A 136 10.56 -12.63 7.92
N LEU A 137 9.72 -12.20 6.97
CA LEU A 137 9.84 -12.66 5.58
C LEU A 137 11.21 -12.35 5.00
N ALA A 138 11.65 -11.09 5.02
CA ALA A 138 12.97 -10.70 4.54
C ALA A 138 14.11 -11.49 5.19
N PHE A 139 14.02 -11.74 6.50
CA PHE A 139 15.00 -12.54 7.23
C PHE A 139 15.04 -13.99 6.73
N HIS A 140 13.90 -14.68 6.71
CA HIS A 140 13.84 -16.09 6.30
C HIS A 140 14.07 -16.31 4.81
N MET A 141 13.83 -15.28 3.99
CA MET A 141 14.22 -15.23 2.59
C MET A 141 15.74 -15.14 2.39
N GLY A 142 16.51 -14.84 3.43
CA GLY A 142 17.96 -14.67 3.32
C GLY A 142 18.37 -13.34 2.69
N LEU A 143 17.52 -12.31 2.77
CA LEU A 143 17.84 -10.99 2.20
C LEU A 143 18.96 -10.29 2.98
N LEU A 144 19.15 -10.64 4.26
CA LEU A 144 20.19 -10.05 5.11
C LEU A 144 21.59 -10.58 4.80
N GLU A 145 21.68 -11.68 4.05
CA GLU A 145 22.90 -12.35 3.62
C GLU A 145 23.33 -11.92 2.21
N ASN A 146 22.57 -11.03 1.56
CA ASN A 146 22.88 -10.60 0.21
C ASN A 146 24.20 -9.78 0.17
N PRO A 147 25.12 -10.06 -0.77
CA PRO A 147 26.39 -9.35 -0.84
C PRO A 147 26.28 -7.87 -1.22
N HIS A 148 25.18 -7.44 -1.85
CA HIS A 148 24.91 -6.05 -2.20
C HIS A 148 24.27 -5.25 -1.05
N LEU A 149 23.94 -5.90 0.08
CA LEU A 149 23.27 -5.25 1.21
C LEU A 149 24.10 -4.12 1.80
N CYS A 150 23.51 -2.94 1.83
CA CYS A 150 24.08 -1.73 2.41
C CYS A 150 23.08 -1.08 3.36
N PHE A 151 23.37 -1.13 4.66
CA PHE A 151 22.64 -0.39 5.68
C PHE A 151 23.38 0.89 6.06
N LYS A 152 22.65 1.87 6.58
CA LYS A 152 23.26 2.95 7.35
C LYS A 152 23.84 2.41 8.66
N PRO A 153 24.88 3.03 9.23
CA PRO A 153 25.64 2.46 10.34
C PRO A 153 24.80 2.04 11.56
N LYS A 154 23.82 2.86 11.96
CA LYS A 154 22.95 2.53 13.10
C LYS A 154 22.01 1.37 12.80
N ASP A 155 21.41 1.37 11.61
CA ASP A 155 20.56 0.27 11.15
C ASP A 155 21.33 -1.05 11.09
N ALA A 156 22.59 -1.03 10.62
CA ALA A 156 23.47 -2.21 10.63
C ALA A 156 23.63 -2.82 12.03
N VAL A 157 23.88 -1.97 13.04
CA VAL A 157 24.02 -2.42 14.43
C VAL A 157 22.69 -2.92 14.99
N ALA A 158 21.58 -2.21 14.73
CA ALA A 158 20.26 -2.64 15.16
C ALA A 158 19.88 -4.02 14.58
N VAL A 159 20.13 -4.24 13.29
CA VAL A 159 19.92 -5.52 12.60
C VAL A 159 20.80 -6.61 13.18
N TRP A 160 22.08 -6.32 13.43
CA TRP A 160 23.01 -7.28 14.05
C TRP A 160 22.55 -7.71 15.44
N ILE A 161 22.13 -6.75 16.28
CA ILE A 161 21.63 -7.03 17.64
C ILE A 161 20.38 -7.92 17.56
N TRP A 162 19.42 -7.55 16.71
CA TRP A 162 18.17 -8.29 16.59
C TRP A 162 18.38 -9.72 16.09
N LYS A 163 19.27 -9.95 15.11
CA LYS A 163 19.48 -11.29 14.54
C LYS A 163 20.31 -12.24 15.41
N ARG A 164 21.01 -11.72 16.42
CA ARG A 164 22.05 -12.45 17.16
C ARG A 164 21.55 -13.68 17.89
N THR A 165 20.39 -13.61 18.55
CA THR A 165 19.84 -14.73 19.33
C THR A 165 18.36 -14.96 19.05
N PRO A 166 17.79 -16.14 19.37
CA PRO A 166 16.36 -16.35 19.31
C PRO A 166 15.57 -15.37 20.19
N GLU A 167 16.09 -15.03 21.37
CA GLU A 167 15.45 -14.11 22.32
C GLU A 167 15.41 -12.68 21.79
N SER A 168 16.46 -12.23 21.11
CA SER A 168 16.47 -10.92 20.45
C SER A 168 15.51 -10.89 19.25
N ARG A 169 15.35 -12.01 18.52
CA ARG A 169 14.40 -12.11 17.41
C ARG A 169 12.93 -12.11 17.85
N ALA A 170 12.64 -12.48 19.09
CA ALA A 170 11.31 -12.34 19.67
C ALA A 170 10.90 -10.88 19.94
N GLN A 171 11.84 -9.93 19.88
CA GLN A 171 11.55 -8.50 19.94
C GLN A 171 11.16 -7.96 18.55
N PRO A 172 10.45 -6.81 18.48
CA PRO A 172 10.15 -6.17 17.21
C PRO A 172 11.41 -5.97 16.34
N PRO A 173 11.42 -6.43 15.08
CA PRO A 173 12.55 -6.26 14.19
C PRO A 173 12.80 -4.79 13.85
N PRO A 174 14.07 -4.40 13.59
CA PRO A 174 14.39 -3.09 13.03
C PRO A 174 13.61 -2.81 11.75
N LYS A 175 13.05 -1.60 11.66
CA LYS A 175 12.16 -1.20 10.55
C LYS A 175 12.80 -1.39 9.17
N VAL A 176 14.11 -1.12 9.06
CA VAL A 176 14.90 -1.27 7.83
C VAL A 176 14.77 -2.66 7.17
N ILE A 177 14.48 -3.72 7.93
CA ILE A 177 14.31 -5.08 7.40
C ILE A 177 12.97 -5.21 6.66
N ALA A 178 11.89 -4.65 7.21
CA ALA A 178 10.58 -4.61 6.55
C ALA A 178 10.65 -3.75 5.28
N ASN A 179 11.31 -2.60 5.38
CA ASN A 179 11.56 -1.70 4.27
C ASN A 179 12.35 -2.37 3.13
N LEU A 180 13.29 -3.26 3.45
CA LEU A 180 14.01 -4.07 2.46
C LEU A 180 13.09 -5.07 1.74
N PHE A 181 12.16 -5.71 2.46
CA PHE A 181 11.14 -6.57 1.85
C PHE A 181 10.23 -5.77 0.91
N GLU A 182 9.73 -4.62 1.36
CA GLU A 182 8.91 -3.72 0.55
C GLU A 182 9.68 -3.30 -0.72
N ALA A 183 10.93 -2.85 -0.58
CA ALA A 183 11.76 -2.48 -1.73
C ALA A 183 11.93 -3.62 -2.75
N LEU A 184 12.08 -4.87 -2.28
CA LEU A 184 12.10 -6.04 -3.15
C LEU A 184 10.77 -6.23 -3.89
N MET A 185 9.63 -6.10 -3.20
CA MET A 185 8.31 -6.20 -3.84
C MET A 185 8.08 -5.09 -4.87
N GLY A 186 8.55 -3.87 -4.59
CA GLY A 186 8.57 -2.75 -5.54
C GLY A 186 9.40 -3.08 -6.78
N ALA A 187 10.61 -3.62 -6.60
CA ALA A 187 11.46 -4.05 -7.71
C ALA A 187 10.85 -5.19 -8.54
N MET A 188 10.24 -6.18 -7.89
CA MET A 188 9.50 -7.25 -8.56
C MET A 188 8.35 -6.69 -9.39
N ARG A 189 7.58 -5.73 -8.85
CA ARG A 189 6.50 -5.08 -9.59
C ARG A 189 7.02 -4.33 -10.80
N LEU A 190 8.11 -3.59 -10.68
CA LEU A 190 8.73 -2.89 -11.81
C LEU A 190 9.20 -3.84 -12.90
N ARG A 191 9.78 -4.99 -12.51
CA ARG A 191 10.36 -5.94 -13.46
C ARG A 191 9.32 -6.86 -14.11
N HIS A 192 8.36 -7.35 -13.33
CA HIS A 192 7.46 -8.45 -13.72
C HIS A 192 5.97 -8.07 -13.63
N GLY A 193 5.65 -6.87 -13.13
CA GLY A 193 4.28 -6.40 -12.92
C GLY A 193 3.65 -6.88 -11.62
N THR A 194 2.54 -6.24 -11.23
CA THR A 194 1.80 -6.54 -10.00
C THR A 194 1.33 -7.98 -9.91
N ARG A 195 1.03 -8.62 -11.05
CA ARG A 195 0.57 -10.00 -11.06
C ARG A 195 1.65 -10.97 -10.57
N ALA A 196 2.90 -10.76 -10.95
CA ALA A 196 4.00 -11.61 -10.48
C ALA A 196 4.18 -11.51 -8.96
N VAL A 197 3.98 -10.32 -8.39
CA VAL A 197 3.96 -10.12 -6.92
C VAL A 197 2.81 -10.91 -6.30
N TYR A 198 1.59 -10.83 -6.87
CA TYR A 198 0.44 -11.60 -6.40
C TYR A 198 0.69 -13.11 -6.45
N ASP A 199 1.14 -13.62 -7.61
CA ASP A 199 1.34 -15.06 -7.83
C ASP A 199 2.42 -15.64 -6.91
N TRP A 200 3.45 -14.83 -6.61
CA TRP A 200 4.48 -15.24 -5.65
C TRP A 200 3.97 -15.20 -4.20
N PHE A 201 3.18 -14.18 -3.84
CA PHE A 201 2.78 -13.97 -2.46
C PHE A 201 1.58 -14.84 -2.05
N GLU A 202 0.69 -15.17 -2.99
CA GLU A 202 -0.53 -15.95 -2.74
C GLU A 202 -0.26 -17.31 -2.05
N PRO A 203 0.69 -18.16 -2.49
CA PRO A 203 0.96 -19.44 -1.82
C PRO A 203 1.28 -19.27 -0.34
N LEU A 204 2.07 -18.25 0.00
CA LEU A 204 2.43 -17.93 1.38
C LEU A 204 1.21 -17.45 2.17
N LEU A 205 0.42 -16.53 1.62
CA LEU A 205 -0.82 -16.05 2.27
C LEU A 205 -1.80 -17.21 2.51
N ARG A 206 -1.94 -18.11 1.53
CA ARG A 206 -2.79 -19.30 1.60
C ARG A 206 -2.33 -20.27 2.70
N ALA A 207 -1.03 -20.50 2.83
CA ALA A 207 -0.49 -21.37 3.88
C ALA A 207 -0.70 -20.79 5.28
N LEU A 208 -0.59 -19.46 5.43
CA LEU A 208 -0.77 -18.78 6.71
C LEU A 208 -2.22 -18.47 7.05
N HIS A 209 -3.13 -18.51 6.07
CA HIS A 209 -4.54 -18.17 6.21
C HIS A 209 -5.20 -18.79 7.47
N PRO A 210 -5.09 -20.11 7.74
CA PRO A 210 -5.79 -20.72 8.88
C PRO A 210 -5.37 -20.14 10.23
N ASN A 211 -4.17 -19.55 10.31
CA ASN A 211 -3.60 -18.98 11.52
C ASN A 211 -3.84 -17.47 11.63
N ALA A 212 -4.14 -16.81 10.50
CA ALA A 212 -4.54 -15.41 10.46
C ALA A 212 -6.05 -15.22 10.67
N THR A 213 -6.86 -16.27 10.46
CA THR A 213 -8.30 -16.25 10.73
C THR A 213 -8.57 -16.16 12.23
N ASN A 214 -9.37 -15.17 12.63
CA ASN A 214 -9.85 -15.05 14.00
C ASN A 214 -11.38 -15.18 14.03
N PRO A 215 -11.94 -16.18 14.76
CA PRO A 215 -13.37 -16.44 14.81
C PRO A 215 -14.23 -15.24 15.23
N HIS A 216 -13.69 -14.34 16.05
CA HIS A 216 -14.38 -13.12 16.48
C HIS A 216 -14.73 -12.22 15.28
N PHE A 217 -13.76 -11.98 14.40
CA PHE A 217 -13.96 -11.15 13.21
C PHE A 217 -14.69 -11.91 12.09
N ALA A 218 -14.43 -13.20 11.93
CA ALA A 218 -15.09 -14.03 10.92
C ALA A 218 -16.62 -14.13 11.11
N ASN A 219 -17.09 -13.99 12.34
CA ASN A 219 -18.51 -13.99 12.70
C ASN A 219 -19.09 -12.59 12.93
N ALA A 220 -18.30 -11.53 12.72
CA ALA A 220 -18.76 -10.16 12.86
C ALA A 220 -19.79 -9.81 11.78
N THR A 221 -20.83 -9.09 12.16
CA THR A 221 -21.88 -8.58 11.26
C THR A 221 -21.59 -7.15 10.79
N THR A 222 -20.58 -6.50 11.36
CA THR A 222 -20.23 -5.11 11.05
C THR A 222 -19.82 -4.97 9.60
N GLN A 223 -20.45 -4.01 8.91
CA GLN A 223 -20.12 -3.59 7.55
C GLN A 223 -19.31 -2.30 7.54
N GLU A 224 -18.74 -1.90 8.69
CA GLU A 224 -17.98 -0.66 8.77
C GLU A 224 -16.80 -0.71 7.78
N PRO A 225 -16.57 0.36 7.01
CA PRO A 225 -15.45 0.40 6.11
C PRO A 225 -14.14 0.27 6.90
N PRO A 226 -13.10 -0.33 6.31
CA PRO A 226 -11.82 -0.54 6.99
C PRO A 226 -11.07 0.77 7.27
N TYR A 227 -11.50 1.87 6.67
CA TYR A 227 -10.95 3.20 6.87
C TYR A 227 -11.86 4.02 7.79
N VAL A 228 -11.24 4.71 8.74
CA VAL A 228 -11.96 5.62 9.64
C VAL A 228 -12.62 6.71 8.80
N LYS A 229 -13.88 7.05 9.10
CA LYS A 229 -14.46 8.35 8.73
C LYS A 229 -13.71 9.43 9.51
N SER A 230 -12.41 9.61 9.23
CA SER A 230 -11.61 10.60 9.90
C SER A 230 -12.25 11.96 9.61
N ASN A 231 -12.21 12.85 10.59
CA ASN A 231 -12.72 14.20 10.43
C ASN A 231 -11.79 14.96 9.46
N TRP A 232 -11.92 14.73 8.15
CA TRP A 232 -11.22 15.49 7.10
C TRP A 232 -11.77 16.93 6.96
N LYS A 233 -12.56 17.38 7.94
CA LYS A 233 -12.92 18.80 8.16
C LYS A 233 -11.71 19.69 8.51
N ASN A 234 -10.50 19.14 8.61
CA ASN A 234 -9.32 19.86 9.06
C ASN A 234 -8.76 20.81 7.97
N GLY A 235 -9.41 21.96 7.83
CA GLY A 235 -8.87 23.33 7.82
C GLY A 235 -7.63 23.74 7.02
N LYS A 236 -6.66 22.85 6.71
CA LYS A 236 -5.39 23.22 6.06
C LYS A 236 -5.45 23.18 4.53
N ASP A 237 -6.32 22.35 3.96
CA ASP A 237 -6.38 22.13 2.50
C ASP A 237 -7.74 22.48 1.87
N LYS A 238 -8.55 23.34 2.51
CA LYS A 238 -9.88 23.72 1.98
C LYS A 238 -9.81 24.25 0.54
N GLU A 239 -8.77 25.02 0.23
CA GLU A 239 -8.54 25.57 -1.11
C GLU A 239 -8.20 24.46 -2.11
N ALA A 240 -7.33 23.52 -1.75
CA ALA A 240 -7.00 22.38 -2.61
C ALA A 240 -8.22 21.49 -2.87
N VAL A 241 -9.02 21.19 -1.84
CA VAL A 241 -10.27 20.43 -2.01
C VAL A 241 -11.26 21.19 -2.88
N SER A 242 -11.45 22.50 -2.66
CA SER A 242 -12.32 23.35 -3.47
C SER A 242 -11.89 23.39 -4.94
N PHE A 243 -10.59 23.50 -5.18
CA PHE A 243 -10.00 23.42 -6.51
C PHE A 243 -10.29 22.07 -7.16
N MET A 244 -10.05 20.95 -6.47
CA MET A 244 -10.29 19.61 -7.02
C MET A 244 -11.77 19.37 -7.35
N ARG A 245 -12.70 19.86 -6.51
CA ARG A 245 -14.14 19.82 -6.80
C ARG A 245 -14.49 20.64 -8.04
N SER A 246 -13.96 21.85 -8.14
CA SER A 246 -14.17 22.73 -9.29
C SER A 246 -13.56 22.15 -10.56
N PHE A 247 -12.40 21.50 -10.45
CA PHE A 247 -11.74 20.79 -11.53
C PHE A 247 -12.61 19.63 -12.03
N ALA A 248 -13.18 18.82 -11.13
CA ALA A 248 -14.06 17.71 -11.51
C ALA A 248 -15.24 18.21 -12.35
N VAL A 249 -15.98 19.21 -11.85
CA VAL A 249 -17.13 19.79 -12.57
C VAL A 249 -16.73 20.37 -13.93
N LYS A 250 -15.61 21.12 -13.99
CA LYS A 250 -15.13 21.73 -15.26
C LYS A 250 -14.71 20.69 -16.31
N ASN A 251 -14.34 19.48 -15.89
CA ASN A 251 -13.87 18.42 -16.77
C ASN A 251 -14.84 17.22 -16.82
N SER A 252 -16.12 17.45 -16.51
CA SER A 252 -17.14 16.41 -16.38
C SER A 252 -17.16 15.43 -17.57
N ASP A 253 -17.26 15.93 -18.80
CA ASP A 253 -17.28 15.10 -20.01
C ASP A 253 -16.03 14.22 -20.15
N SER A 254 -14.86 14.78 -19.83
CA SER A 254 -13.58 14.07 -19.93
C SER A 254 -13.45 13.00 -18.83
N ILE A 255 -13.97 13.28 -17.63
CA ILE A 255 -14.02 12.32 -16.52
C ILE A 255 -14.99 11.19 -16.83
N GLU A 256 -16.21 11.50 -17.30
CA GLU A 256 -17.20 10.50 -17.69
C GLU A 256 -16.65 9.57 -18.78
N HIS A 257 -15.98 10.14 -19.79
CA HIS A 257 -15.35 9.37 -20.86
C HIS A 257 -14.18 8.49 -20.36
N ALA A 258 -13.23 9.09 -19.63
CA ALA A 258 -12.05 8.38 -19.14
C ALA A 258 -12.38 7.30 -18.09
N GLY A 259 -13.42 7.51 -17.29
CA GLY A 259 -13.89 6.57 -16.27
C GLY A 259 -15.04 5.67 -16.72
N ALA A 260 -15.39 5.64 -18.00
CA ALA A 260 -16.51 4.84 -18.51
C ALA A 260 -16.40 3.35 -18.14
N SER A 261 -15.18 2.82 -18.02
CA SER A 261 -14.94 1.43 -17.60
C SER A 261 -15.39 1.14 -16.15
N LEU A 262 -15.33 2.14 -15.25
CA LEU A 262 -15.83 2.00 -13.87
C LEU A 262 -17.37 1.90 -13.85
N ARG A 263 -18.07 2.65 -14.70
CA ARG A 263 -19.52 2.52 -14.84
C ARG A 263 -19.91 1.19 -15.48
N LYS A 264 -19.18 0.79 -16.52
CA LYS A 264 -19.45 -0.45 -17.26
C LYS A 264 -19.45 -1.68 -16.35
N VAL A 265 -18.53 -1.76 -15.39
CA VAL A 265 -18.51 -2.90 -14.47
C VAL A 265 -19.71 -2.90 -13.52
N LEU A 266 -20.18 -1.73 -13.08
CA LEU A 266 -21.36 -1.62 -12.21
C LEU A 266 -22.67 -1.97 -12.93
N ASN A 267 -22.74 -1.82 -14.26
CA ASN A 267 -23.89 -2.32 -15.04
C ASN A 267 -24.07 -3.85 -14.95
N THR A 268 -23.03 -4.58 -14.52
CA THR A 268 -23.09 -6.03 -14.34
C THR A 268 -23.33 -6.46 -12.89
N THR A 269 -23.46 -5.50 -11.96
CA THR A 269 -23.68 -5.75 -10.54
C THR A 269 -25.09 -5.34 -10.13
N SER A 270 -25.53 -5.78 -8.95
CA SER A 270 -26.75 -5.26 -8.34
C SER A 270 -26.59 -3.77 -7.94
N PHE A 271 -27.70 -3.06 -7.73
CA PHE A 271 -27.67 -1.70 -7.18
C PHE A 271 -27.03 -1.67 -5.78
N MET A 272 -26.29 -0.60 -5.49
CA MET A 272 -25.68 -0.34 -4.20
C MET A 272 -26.75 0.08 -3.18
N SER A 273 -26.88 -0.68 -2.11
CA SER A 273 -27.67 -0.33 -0.93
C SER A 273 -26.79 0.26 0.17
N PHE A 274 -27.36 1.18 0.93
CA PHE A 274 -26.70 1.80 2.08
C PHE A 274 -27.57 1.59 3.33
N VAL A 275 -26.92 1.28 4.45
CA VAL A 275 -27.56 0.99 5.74
C VAL A 275 -27.07 1.94 6.83
N GLY A 276 -27.95 2.23 7.79
CA GLY A 276 -27.62 3.03 8.96
C GLY A 276 -27.06 4.41 8.61
N LYS A 277 -25.82 4.69 9.04
CA LYS A 277 -25.13 5.98 8.85
C LYS A 277 -24.52 6.13 7.45
N ASN A 278 -25.30 5.83 6.40
CA ASN A 278 -24.88 5.83 5.00
C ASN A 278 -23.70 4.88 4.73
N THR A 279 -23.66 3.73 5.41
CA THR A 279 -22.61 2.72 5.21
C THR A 279 -23.02 1.81 4.04
N LEU A 280 -22.13 1.61 3.08
CA LEU A 280 -22.37 0.70 1.96
C LEU A 280 -22.60 -0.71 2.48
N ASP A 281 -23.63 -1.38 1.98
CA ASP A 281 -24.02 -2.71 2.44
C ASP A 281 -23.38 -3.83 1.59
N ALA A 282 -23.46 -5.06 2.08
CA ALA A 282 -23.05 -6.23 1.34
C ALA A 282 -23.93 -6.42 0.07
N PRO A 283 -23.36 -6.94 -1.04
CA PRO A 283 -22.00 -7.45 -1.19
C PRO A 283 -20.95 -6.36 -1.50
N HIS A 284 -21.37 -5.12 -1.78
CA HIS A 284 -20.51 -4.04 -2.26
C HIS A 284 -19.51 -3.53 -1.23
N SER A 285 -19.89 -3.54 0.06
CA SER A 285 -19.02 -3.20 1.19
C SER A 285 -17.70 -3.98 1.19
N ARG A 286 -17.71 -5.23 0.71
CA ARG A 286 -16.54 -6.11 0.64
C ARG A 286 -15.48 -5.63 -0.37
N LYS A 287 -15.87 -4.77 -1.33
CA LYS A 287 -14.96 -4.21 -2.34
C LYS A 287 -14.20 -2.99 -1.85
N LEU A 288 -14.59 -2.43 -0.70
CA LEU A 288 -14.02 -1.17 -0.24
C LEU A 288 -12.54 -1.30 0.11
N SER A 289 -12.13 -2.39 0.76
CA SER A 289 -10.73 -2.56 1.18
C SER A 289 -9.78 -2.69 -0.01
N SER A 290 -10.09 -3.57 -0.95
CA SER A 290 -9.29 -3.80 -2.17
C SER A 290 -9.34 -2.59 -3.10
N GLY A 291 -10.52 -1.97 -3.26
CA GLY A 291 -10.71 -0.78 -4.08
C GLY A 291 -9.91 0.42 -3.60
N GLU A 292 -9.79 0.61 -2.28
CA GLU A 292 -8.97 1.67 -1.69
C GLU A 292 -7.48 1.46 -1.99
N ALA A 293 -6.97 0.25 -1.76
CA ALA A 293 -5.57 -0.06 -2.03
C ALA A 293 -5.24 -0.01 -3.53
N PHE A 294 -6.18 -0.46 -4.36
CA PHE A 294 -6.09 -0.29 -5.81
C PHE A 294 -6.00 1.18 -6.21
N LEU A 295 -6.86 2.04 -5.66
CA LEU A 295 -6.82 3.49 -5.91
C LEU A 295 -5.47 4.09 -5.56
N LYS A 296 -4.91 3.79 -4.37
CA LYS A 296 -3.56 4.27 -3.98
C LYS A 296 -2.50 3.85 -5.00
N LEU A 297 -2.50 2.58 -5.39
CA LEU A 297 -1.56 2.05 -6.38
C LEU A 297 -1.73 2.70 -7.76
N GLN A 298 -2.98 2.95 -8.20
CA GLN A 298 -3.23 3.63 -9.48
C GLN A 298 -2.80 5.10 -9.46
N ILE A 299 -3.02 5.82 -8.36
CA ILE A 299 -2.53 7.18 -8.17
C ILE A 299 -0.99 7.20 -8.27
N PHE A 300 -0.32 6.26 -7.61
CA PHE A 300 1.13 6.11 -7.71
C PHE A 300 1.58 5.79 -9.15
N CYS A 301 0.94 4.83 -9.82
CA CYS A 301 1.28 4.45 -11.19
C CYS A 301 1.09 5.62 -12.17
N ALA A 302 -0.02 6.35 -12.05
CA ALA A 302 -0.29 7.54 -12.85
C ALA A 302 0.77 8.63 -12.65
N PHE A 303 1.20 8.85 -11.40
CA PHE A 303 2.30 9.76 -11.10
C PHE A 303 3.65 9.28 -11.69
N MET A 304 3.96 7.99 -11.57
CA MET A 304 5.26 7.45 -11.99
C MET A 304 5.38 7.18 -13.49
N ARG A 305 4.27 7.16 -14.24
CA ARG A 305 4.20 6.79 -15.67
C ARG A 305 5.27 7.45 -16.54
N SER A 306 5.48 8.75 -16.37
CA SER A 306 6.49 9.52 -17.13
C SER A 306 7.75 9.83 -16.31
N ARG A 307 7.88 9.22 -15.13
CA ARG A 307 8.86 9.59 -14.10
C ARG A 307 9.64 8.40 -13.54
N TYR A 308 9.70 7.27 -14.28
CA TYR A 308 10.47 6.08 -13.87
C TYR A 308 11.95 6.35 -13.61
N TYR A 309 12.54 7.38 -14.22
CA TYR A 309 13.92 7.76 -13.93
C TYR A 309 14.13 8.18 -12.46
N LEU A 310 13.07 8.58 -11.74
CA LEU A 310 13.15 8.98 -10.33
C LEU A 310 13.57 7.84 -9.40
N TYR A 311 13.38 6.56 -9.77
CA TYR A 311 13.93 5.45 -8.98
C TYR A 311 15.45 5.49 -8.88
N PHE A 312 16.12 6.13 -9.83
CA PHE A 312 17.57 6.23 -9.92
C PHE A 312 18.08 7.68 -9.75
N HIS A 313 17.21 8.60 -9.33
CA HIS A 313 17.55 10.02 -9.15
C HIS A 313 17.34 10.46 -7.70
N LYS A 314 18.17 11.38 -7.19
CA LYS A 314 18.12 11.80 -5.77
C LYS A 314 16.77 12.39 -5.37
N ASP A 315 16.08 13.04 -6.30
CA ASP A 315 14.72 13.56 -6.07
C ASP A 315 13.70 12.45 -5.76
N GLY A 316 13.97 11.22 -6.20
CA GLY A 316 13.17 10.04 -5.88
C GLY A 316 13.02 9.81 -4.38
N GLU A 317 14.01 10.18 -3.57
CA GLU A 317 13.97 10.02 -2.11
C GLU A 317 12.93 10.93 -1.44
N ARG A 318 12.53 12.02 -2.11
CA ARG A 318 11.51 12.97 -1.63
C ARG A 318 10.10 12.61 -2.07
N ILE A 319 9.98 11.77 -3.11
CA ILE A 319 8.70 11.37 -3.70
C ILE A 319 7.74 10.72 -2.70
N PRO A 320 8.14 9.78 -1.82
CA PRO A 320 7.21 9.13 -0.91
C PRO A 320 6.45 10.09 0.00
N ASN A 321 7.14 11.12 0.52
CA ASN A 321 6.50 12.14 1.36
C ASN A 321 5.51 12.99 0.56
N TYR A 322 5.88 13.36 -0.67
CA TYR A 322 5.02 14.10 -1.57
C TYR A 322 3.77 13.29 -1.95
N LEU A 323 3.95 12.05 -2.39
CA LEU A 323 2.88 11.15 -2.80
C LEU A 323 1.96 10.80 -1.65
N THR A 324 2.47 10.68 -0.42
CA THR A 324 1.63 10.53 0.77
C THR A 324 0.63 11.68 0.89
N ASN A 325 1.05 12.94 0.67
CA ASN A 325 0.14 14.09 0.74
C ASN A 325 -0.83 14.14 -0.45
N LEU A 326 -0.34 13.80 -1.65
CA LEU A 326 -1.16 13.74 -2.85
C LEU A 326 -2.25 12.67 -2.76
N ILE A 327 -1.90 11.45 -2.33
CA ILE A 327 -2.85 10.35 -2.08
C ILE A 327 -3.87 10.76 -1.03
N LYS A 328 -3.45 11.41 0.06
CA LYS A 328 -4.37 11.91 1.10
C LYS A 328 -5.38 12.92 0.56
N LEU A 329 -4.95 13.84 -0.30
CA LEU A 329 -5.86 14.80 -0.95
C LEU A 329 -6.87 14.09 -1.86
N ILE A 330 -6.37 13.24 -2.77
CA ILE A 330 -7.21 12.56 -3.75
C ILE A 330 -8.22 11.62 -3.08
N LEU A 331 -7.78 10.87 -2.06
CA LEU A 331 -8.65 9.94 -1.32
C LEU A 331 -9.53 10.62 -0.27
N SER A 332 -9.51 11.95 -0.16
CA SER A 332 -10.43 12.64 0.74
C SER A 332 -11.88 12.45 0.26
N PRO A 333 -12.85 12.26 1.18
CA PRO A 333 -14.24 11.97 0.81
C PRO A 333 -14.85 13.01 -0.14
N ALA A 334 -14.58 14.30 0.10
CA ALA A 334 -15.06 15.39 -0.75
C ALA A 334 -14.51 15.34 -2.18
N VAL A 335 -13.24 14.95 -2.34
CA VAL A 335 -12.62 14.85 -3.68
C VAL A 335 -13.13 13.61 -4.39
N LEU A 336 -13.10 12.43 -3.75
CA LEU A 336 -13.64 11.20 -4.34
C LEU A 336 -15.13 11.34 -4.67
N SER A 337 -15.92 11.97 -3.80
CA SER A 337 -17.33 12.23 -4.06
C SER A 337 -17.54 13.09 -5.30
N ALA A 338 -16.74 14.14 -5.50
CA ALA A 338 -16.88 14.99 -6.68
C ALA A 338 -16.62 14.20 -7.97
N PHE A 339 -15.52 13.45 -8.04
CA PHE A 339 -15.24 12.61 -9.21
C PHE A 339 -16.30 11.51 -9.40
N ALA A 340 -16.80 10.91 -8.33
CA ALA A 340 -17.88 9.93 -8.40
C ALA A 340 -19.19 10.52 -8.95
N THR A 341 -19.49 11.78 -8.61
CA THR A 341 -20.66 12.51 -9.11
C THR A 341 -20.55 12.73 -10.61
N GLU A 342 -19.39 13.19 -11.09
CA GLU A 342 -19.15 13.39 -12.53
C GLU A 342 -19.14 12.06 -13.30
N LEU A 343 -18.72 10.97 -12.65
CA LEU A 343 -18.86 9.61 -13.19
C LEU A 343 -20.28 9.04 -13.10
N ARG A 344 -21.23 9.79 -12.55
CA ARG A 344 -22.62 9.38 -12.33
C ARG A 344 -22.74 8.04 -11.61
N LEU A 345 -21.89 7.80 -10.62
CA LEU A 345 -21.94 6.54 -9.86
C LEU A 345 -23.20 6.45 -8.98
N HIS A 346 -23.86 7.57 -8.71
CA HIS A 346 -25.15 7.62 -8.02
C HIS A 346 -26.24 6.92 -8.82
N ASP A 347 -26.17 6.82 -10.16
CA ASP A 347 -27.14 6.07 -11.00
C ASP A 347 -27.34 4.63 -10.51
N PHE A 348 -26.31 4.07 -9.87
CA PHE A 348 -26.26 2.69 -9.36
C PHE A 348 -26.74 2.55 -7.92
N PHE A 349 -27.34 3.58 -7.32
CA PHE A 349 -27.86 3.51 -5.95
C PHE A 349 -29.28 2.95 -5.94
N LEU A 350 -29.58 2.08 -4.99
CA LEU A 350 -30.90 1.43 -4.88
C LEU A 350 -32.01 2.44 -4.52
N SER A 351 -31.72 3.32 -3.57
CA SER A 351 -32.65 4.36 -3.09
C SER A 351 -32.78 5.49 -4.10
N GLU A 352 -34.00 5.80 -4.55
CA GLU A 352 -34.25 6.97 -5.41
C GLU A 352 -33.81 8.28 -4.75
N LYS A 353 -34.02 8.43 -3.44
CA LYS A 353 -33.54 9.59 -2.69
C LYS A 353 -32.02 9.73 -2.80
N SER A 354 -31.27 8.65 -2.58
CA SER A 354 -29.80 8.67 -2.68
C SER A 354 -29.33 8.84 -4.12
N ARG A 355 -30.12 8.45 -5.14
CA ARG A 355 -29.82 8.75 -6.54
C ARG A 355 -29.90 10.24 -6.84
N CYS A 356 -30.95 10.91 -6.35
CA CYS A 356 -31.18 12.33 -6.60
C CYS A 356 -30.31 13.25 -5.74
N GLU A 357 -30.08 12.87 -4.49
CA GLU A 357 -29.34 13.66 -3.49
C GLU A 357 -28.35 12.77 -2.72
N PRO A 358 -27.30 12.26 -3.39
CA PRO A 358 -26.36 11.36 -2.75
C PRO A 358 -25.54 12.08 -1.69
N ASP A 359 -25.35 11.43 -0.54
CA ASP A 359 -24.43 11.94 0.49
C ASP A 359 -22.97 11.82 0.04
N GLU A 360 -22.13 12.76 0.46
CA GLU A 360 -20.70 12.78 0.10
C GLU A 360 -20.01 11.46 0.49
N TRP A 361 -20.42 10.86 1.60
CA TRP A 361 -19.88 9.58 2.06
C TRP A 361 -20.35 8.39 1.23
N GLU A 362 -21.60 8.41 0.73
CA GLU A 362 -22.11 7.38 -0.18
C GLU A 362 -21.33 7.40 -1.48
N MET A 363 -21.11 8.59 -2.05
CA MET A 363 -20.36 8.77 -3.29
C MET A 363 -18.88 8.39 -3.17
N CYS A 364 -18.25 8.73 -2.05
CA CYS A 364 -16.90 8.28 -1.76
C CYS A 364 -16.80 6.74 -1.76
N GLN A 365 -17.70 6.07 -1.03
CA GLN A 365 -17.76 4.60 -1.01
C GLN A 365 -18.06 4.02 -2.40
N ALA A 366 -18.93 4.66 -3.18
CA ALA A 366 -19.25 4.24 -4.54
C ALA A 366 -18.03 4.30 -5.47
N MET A 367 -17.21 5.35 -5.39
CA MET A 367 -15.94 5.45 -6.15
C MET A 367 -14.99 4.30 -5.83
N ILE A 368 -14.79 4.05 -4.53
CA ILE A 368 -13.90 3.00 -4.04
C ILE A 368 -14.42 1.63 -4.45
N CYS A 369 -15.73 1.40 -4.30
CA CYS A 369 -16.39 0.16 -4.68
C CYS A 369 -16.31 -0.10 -6.19
N ALA A 370 -16.54 0.93 -7.02
CA ALA A 370 -16.42 0.82 -8.47
C ALA A 370 -15.01 0.40 -8.90
N CYS A 371 -13.98 0.95 -8.23
CA CYS A 371 -12.59 0.56 -8.46
C CYS A 371 -12.32 -0.91 -8.04
N GLY A 372 -12.84 -1.34 -6.90
CA GLY A 372 -12.73 -2.74 -6.45
C GLY A 372 -13.44 -3.72 -7.41
N HIS A 373 -14.65 -3.38 -7.88
CA HIS A 373 -15.33 -4.18 -8.90
C HIS A 373 -14.59 -4.20 -10.23
N PHE A 374 -14.06 -3.06 -10.68
CA PHE A 374 -13.28 -2.98 -11.90
C PHE A 374 -12.06 -3.90 -11.85
N GLU A 375 -11.32 -3.85 -10.74
CA GLU A 375 -10.15 -4.70 -10.53
C GLU A 375 -10.54 -6.18 -10.62
N GLN A 376 -11.64 -6.58 -9.97
CA GLN A 376 -12.04 -7.98 -9.90
C GLN A 376 -12.39 -8.54 -11.29
N ASN A 377 -13.01 -7.71 -12.14
CA ASN A 377 -13.62 -8.17 -13.39
C ASN A 377 -12.77 -7.92 -14.63
N ASN A 378 -11.80 -7.00 -14.60
CA ASN A 378 -11.14 -6.54 -15.82
C ASN A 378 -9.78 -7.20 -16.12
N ASN A 379 -9.53 -8.40 -15.57
CA ASN A 379 -8.41 -9.29 -15.95
C ASN A 379 -7.11 -8.55 -16.33
N LYS A 380 -6.65 -7.62 -15.47
CA LYS A 380 -5.36 -6.92 -15.60
C LYS A 380 -5.29 -5.81 -16.66
N ARG A 381 -6.42 -5.29 -17.18
CA ARG A 381 -6.42 -4.09 -18.06
C ARG A 381 -6.37 -2.79 -17.26
N LEU A 382 -5.37 -2.65 -16.40
CA LEU A 382 -5.15 -1.44 -15.58
C LEU A 382 -5.05 -0.17 -16.44
N SER A 383 -4.51 -0.33 -17.66
CA SER A 383 -4.35 0.75 -18.62
C SER A 383 -5.65 1.46 -19.00
N SER A 384 -6.82 0.82 -18.86
CA SER A 384 -8.08 1.48 -19.20
C SER A 384 -8.52 2.55 -18.21
N LEU A 385 -7.93 2.62 -17.01
CA LEU A 385 -8.17 3.69 -16.05
C LEU A 385 -7.01 4.69 -15.94
N GLU A 386 -5.89 4.44 -16.63
CA GLU A 386 -4.74 5.35 -16.64
C GLU A 386 -5.13 6.78 -17.01
N PRO A 387 -5.94 7.05 -18.06
CA PRO A 387 -6.29 8.42 -18.42
C PRO A 387 -7.06 9.14 -17.30
N LEU A 388 -7.94 8.43 -16.60
CA LEU A 388 -8.69 8.99 -15.47
C LEU A 388 -7.75 9.37 -14.33
N PHE A 389 -6.88 8.45 -13.90
CA PHE A 389 -5.99 8.69 -12.77
C PHE A 389 -4.87 9.68 -13.09
N GLU A 390 -4.38 9.71 -14.32
CA GLU A 390 -3.43 10.73 -14.78
C GLU A 390 -4.04 12.13 -14.68
N MET A 391 -5.29 12.31 -15.14
CA MET A 391 -6.01 13.57 -15.03
C MET A 391 -6.18 14.00 -13.56
N ILE A 392 -6.60 13.08 -12.68
CA ILE A 392 -6.78 13.35 -11.24
C ILE A 392 -5.44 13.74 -10.60
N VAL A 393 -4.36 13.03 -10.90
CA VAL A 393 -3.02 13.28 -10.34
C VAL A 393 -2.47 14.62 -10.85
N LEU A 394 -2.64 14.95 -12.12
CA LEU A 394 -2.22 16.24 -12.67
C LEU A 394 -2.95 17.40 -12.00
N ALA A 395 -4.27 17.28 -11.78
CA ALA A 395 -5.03 18.28 -11.04
C ALA A 395 -4.55 18.43 -9.59
N ALA A 396 -4.34 17.31 -8.88
CA ALA A 396 -3.83 17.33 -7.51
C ALA A 396 -2.43 17.94 -7.43
N ASN A 397 -1.56 17.66 -8.40
CA ASN A 397 -0.20 18.21 -8.46
C ASN A 397 -0.17 19.74 -8.51
N ILE A 398 -1.14 20.38 -9.21
CA ILE A 398 -1.24 21.84 -9.32
C ILE A 398 -1.38 22.49 -7.94
N VAL A 399 -2.16 21.88 -7.05
CA VAL A 399 -2.47 22.46 -5.73
C VAL A 399 -1.57 21.98 -4.60
N VAL A 400 -1.10 20.73 -4.63
CA VAL A 400 -0.12 20.23 -3.65
C VAL A 400 1.24 20.89 -3.89
N GLY A 401 1.50 21.35 -5.11
CA GLY A 401 2.56 22.30 -5.41
C GLY A 401 3.95 21.72 -5.23
N TRP A 402 4.29 20.69 -6.00
CA TRP A 402 5.71 20.31 -6.14
C TRP A 402 6.43 21.35 -7.01
N LYS A 403 6.75 22.50 -6.40
CA LYS A 403 7.37 23.64 -7.09
C LYS A 403 8.80 23.35 -7.57
N ASP A 404 9.47 22.36 -6.97
CA ASP A 404 10.86 22.00 -7.28
C ASP A 404 11.02 21.17 -8.56
N PHE A 405 9.91 20.78 -9.20
CA PHE A 405 9.94 19.98 -10.42
C PHE A 405 9.40 20.78 -11.61
N ILE A 406 10.23 21.70 -12.11
CA ILE A 406 10.03 22.38 -13.40
C ILE A 406 10.50 21.43 -14.52
N GLY A 407 9.85 20.28 -14.65
CA GLY A 407 9.97 19.47 -15.86
C GLY A 407 9.05 20.08 -16.92
N HIS A 408 9.62 20.68 -17.97
CA HIS A 408 8.85 21.06 -19.16
C HIS A 408 8.18 19.80 -19.73
N TYR A 409 6.88 19.64 -19.48
CA TYR A 409 6.07 18.53 -20.00
C TYR A 409 5.99 18.51 -21.53
N SER A 410 6.48 19.56 -22.21
CA SER A 410 6.57 19.65 -23.66
C SER A 410 7.61 18.72 -24.29
N ASP A 411 8.58 18.21 -23.52
CA ASP A 411 9.71 17.42 -24.06
C ASP A 411 9.81 15.98 -23.51
N ILE A 412 8.75 15.45 -22.89
CA ILE A 412 8.73 14.04 -22.46
C ILE A 412 8.62 13.17 -23.71
N ARG A 413 9.77 12.77 -24.25
CA ARG A 413 9.86 11.56 -25.07
C ARG A 413 9.84 10.35 -24.14
N PRO A 414 8.99 9.34 -24.40
CA PRO A 414 9.01 8.07 -23.68
C PRO A 414 10.44 7.53 -23.64
N VAL A 415 11.01 7.37 -22.44
CA VAL A 415 12.37 6.80 -22.24
C VAL A 415 12.42 5.34 -22.72
N PHE A 416 11.26 4.70 -22.86
CA PHE A 416 11.10 3.46 -23.60
C PHE A 416 10.27 3.76 -24.85
N PRO A 417 10.72 3.45 -26.07
CA PRO A 417 9.85 3.47 -27.22
C PRO A 417 8.62 2.65 -26.84
N SER A 418 7.44 3.24 -26.99
CA SER A 418 6.16 2.61 -26.70
C SER A 418 5.94 1.48 -27.71
N THR A 419 6.67 0.38 -27.57
CA THR A 419 6.03 -0.91 -27.71
C THR A 419 4.98 -0.94 -26.61
N PRO A 420 3.68 -1.05 -26.93
CA PRO A 420 2.68 -1.30 -25.91
C PRO A 420 3.18 -2.45 -25.06
N PHE A 421 3.16 -2.30 -23.74
CA PHE A 421 3.40 -3.40 -22.81
C PHE A 421 2.38 -4.49 -23.14
N GLN A 422 2.77 -5.43 -24.01
CA GLN A 422 2.02 -6.63 -24.27
C GLN A 422 2.21 -7.47 -23.02
N TYR A 423 1.21 -7.49 -22.13
CA TYR A 423 1.09 -8.58 -21.17
C TYR A 423 1.11 -9.86 -22.01
N GLY A 424 2.17 -10.65 -21.84
CA GLY A 424 2.44 -11.83 -22.64
C GLY A 424 1.18 -12.69 -22.79
N VAL A 425 0.66 -12.74 -24.01
CA VAL A 425 -0.13 -13.88 -24.45
C VAL A 425 0.93 -14.93 -24.76
N VAL A 426 0.98 -15.96 -23.92
CA VAL A 426 1.75 -17.17 -24.22
C VAL A 426 1.16 -17.75 -25.50
N PRO A 427 1.94 -17.97 -26.58
CA PRO A 427 1.43 -18.73 -27.72
C PRO A 427 1.22 -20.18 -27.27
N VAL A 428 0.04 -20.72 -27.59
CA VAL A 428 -0.29 -22.15 -27.44
C VAL A 428 0.68 -23.00 -28.25
#